data_AF-A0A4V2AI66-F1
#
_entry.id   AF-A0A4V2AI66-F1
#
_cell.length_a   1.000
_cell.length_b   1.000
_cell.length_c   1.000
_cell.angle_alpha   90.00
_cell.angle_beta   90.00
_cell.angle_gamma   90.00
#
_symmetry.space_group_name_H-M   'P 1'
#
loop_
_entity.id
_entity.type
_entity.pdbx_description
1 polymer ?
#
loop_
_entity_poly.entity_id
_entity_poly.type
_entity_poly.pdbx_seq_one_letter_code
_entity_poly.pdbx_strand_id
1 'polypeptide(L)' 'MSHSALLHLGDAPDPVTGAREKDLPLARQTIDLLAMLQEKTHGNLSGEEERVLTQAIYDLRMRFVEVAQGK' A
#
# COMPACT_ATOMS: atom_id res chain seq x y z
N MET A 1 6.65 23.30 -10.69
CA MET A 1 5.73 22.41 -9.94
C MET A 1 6.30 20.99 -9.88
N SER A 2 7.47 20.81 -9.27
CA SER A 2 8.18 19.51 -9.17
C SER A 2 8.65 19.20 -7.75
N HIS A 3 8.43 20.11 -6.80
CA HIS A 3 8.93 19.99 -5.43
C HIS A 3 7.99 19.17 -4.51
N SER A 4 6.69 19.14 -4.81
CA SER A 4 5.69 18.38 -4.03
C SER A 4 5.74 16.88 -4.31
N ALA A 5 6.13 16.47 -5.52
CA ALA A 5 6.19 15.05 -5.89
C ALA A 5 7.31 14.28 -5.16
N LEU A 6 8.42 14.94 -4.79
CA LEU A 6 9.55 14.33 -4.09
C LEU A 6 9.27 14.10 -2.59
N LEU A 7 8.41 14.91 -1.97
CA LEU A 7 8.02 14.73 -0.56
C LEU A 7 7.09 13.53 -0.36
N HIS A 8 6.32 13.15 -1.38
CA HIS A 8 5.40 12.00 -1.34
C HIS A 8 6.05 10.68 -1.78
N LEU A 9 7.32 10.69 -2.19
CA LEU A 9 8.09 9.51 -2.61
C LEU A 9 8.73 8.72 -1.44
N GLY A 10 8.45 9.11 -0.18
CA GLY A 10 8.58 8.19 0.96
C GLY A 10 10.00 7.92 1.45
N ASP A 11 10.93 8.87 1.31
CA ASP A 11 12.33 8.72 1.75
C ASP A 11 12.54 9.06 3.25
N ALA A 12 11.50 8.98 4.07
CA ALA A 12 11.60 9.25 5.52
C ALA A 12 10.89 8.16 6.35
N PRO A 13 11.57 7.58 7.36
CA PRO A 13 10.91 6.76 8.36
C PRO A 13 9.91 7.61 9.15
N ASP A 14 8.91 6.98 9.77
CA ASP A 14 8.00 7.65 10.70
C ASP A 14 8.84 8.42 11.75
N PRO A 15 8.81 9.77 11.73
CA PRO A 15 9.67 10.58 12.59
C PRO A 15 9.21 10.61 14.05
N VAL A 16 8.06 9.99 14.37
CA VAL A 16 7.43 10.08 15.69
C VAL A 16 7.86 8.93 16.59
N THR A 17 7.96 7.71 16.07
CA THR A 17 8.09 6.52 16.95
C THR A 17 9.39 5.76 16.80
N GLY A 18 10.06 5.82 15.64
CA GLY A 18 11.26 5.01 15.39
C GLY A 18 11.05 3.50 15.55
N ALA A 19 9.80 3.05 15.73
CA ALA A 19 9.43 1.69 16.07
C ALA A 19 8.79 1.02 14.85
N ARG A 20 9.28 -0.17 14.50
CA ARG A 20 8.52 -1.08 13.62
C ARG A 20 7.42 -1.73 14.44
N GLU A 21 6.41 -0.96 14.87
CA GLU A 21 5.18 -1.56 15.40
C GLU A 21 4.43 -2.19 14.24
N LYS A 22 4.57 -3.51 14.13
CA LYS A 22 3.90 -4.33 13.13
C LYS A 22 2.42 -4.46 13.54
N ASP A 23 1.57 -3.53 13.12
CA ASP A 23 0.12 -3.68 13.22
C ASP A 23 -0.40 -4.48 12.03
N LEU A 24 -0.25 -5.81 12.11
CA LEU A 24 -0.78 -6.74 11.12
C LEU A 24 -2.31 -6.61 10.93
N PRO A 25 -3.13 -6.47 11.99
CA PRO A 25 -4.56 -6.19 11.83
C PRO A 25 -4.85 -4.96 10.96
N LEU A 26 -4.18 -3.84 11.21
CA LEU A 26 -4.39 -2.59 10.45
C LEU A 26 -3.88 -2.71 9.01
N ALA A 27 -2.75 -3.38 8.79
CA ALA A 27 -2.22 -3.65 7.46
C ALA A 27 -3.21 -4.50 6.64
N ARG A 28 -3.79 -5.54 7.24
CA ARG A 28 -4.82 -6.36 6.59
C ARG A 28 -6.06 -5.54 6.24
N GLN A 29 -6.56 -4.72 7.16
CA GLN A 29 -7.72 -3.86 6.91
C GLN A 29 -7.47 -2.91 5.73
N THR A 30 -6.26 -2.36 5.63
CA THR A 30 -5.87 -1.47 4.53
C THR A 30 -5.84 -2.21 3.20
N ILE A 31 -5.26 -3.41 3.15
CA ILE A 31 -5.25 -4.26 1.95
C ILE A 31 -6.68 -4.62 1.52
N ASP A 32 -7.54 -4.98 2.47
CA ASP A 32 -8.93 -5.34 2.20
C ASP A 32 -9.73 -4.14 1.67
N LEU A 33 -9.48 -2.94 2.19
CA LEU A 33 -10.09 -1.70 1.68
C LEU A 33 -9.64 -1.39 0.25
N LEU A 34 -8.35 -1.52 -0.05
CA LEU A 34 -7.82 -1.31 -1.40
C LEU A 34 -8.39 -2.33 -2.40
N ALA A 35 -8.53 -3.59 -1.99
CA ALA A 35 -9.17 -4.62 -2.79
C ALA A 35 -10.66 -4.30 -3.06
N MET A 36 -11.39 -3.84 -2.03
CA MET A 36 -12.77 -3.40 -2.20
C MET A 36 -12.88 -2.19 -3.14
N LEU A 37 -11.94 -1.25 -3.08
CA LEU A 37 -11.90 -0.11 -3.99
C LEU A 37 -11.61 -0.57 -5.42
N GLN A 38 -10.65 -1.47 -5.64
CA GLN A 38 -10.37 -2.07 -6.94
C GLN A 38 -11.63 -2.71 -7.56
N GLU A 39 -12.39 -3.48 -6.77
CA GLU A 39 -13.64 -4.08 -7.23
C GLU A 39 -14.70 -3.03 -7.59
N LYS A 40 -14.83 -1.98 -6.77
CA LYS A 40 -15.83 -0.91 -7.00
C LYS A 40 -15.46 0.01 -8.15
N THR A 41 -14.17 0.21 -8.41
CA THR A 41 -13.68 1.07 -9.50
C THR A 41 -13.42 0.30 -10.79
N HIS A 42 -13.54 -1.03 -10.78
CA HIS A 42 -13.40 -1.86 -11.98
C HIS A 42 -14.31 -1.37 -13.12
N GLY A 43 -13.73 -1.18 -14.31
CA GLY A 43 -14.41 -0.62 -15.48
C GLY A 43 -14.46 0.92 -15.53
N ASN A 44 -14.07 1.61 -14.45
CA ASN A 44 -13.90 3.07 -14.42
C ASN A 44 -12.42 3.50 -14.42
N LEU A 45 -11.49 2.55 -14.31
CA LEU A 45 -10.04 2.79 -14.36
C LEU A 45 -9.53 2.66 -15.79
N SER A 46 -8.53 3.48 -16.13
CA SER A 46 -7.69 3.23 -17.30
C SER A 46 -6.84 1.97 -17.08
N GLY A 47 -6.39 1.35 -18.17
CA GLY A 47 -5.54 0.15 -18.07
C GLY A 47 -4.20 0.37 -17.37
N GLU A 48 -3.73 1.61 -17.26
CA GLU A 48 -2.54 1.94 -16.46
C GLU A 48 -2.88 2.01 -14.97
N GLU A 49 -3.94 2.71 -14.59
CA GLU A 49 -4.40 2.81 -13.20
C GLU A 49 -4.75 1.45 -12.62
N GLU A 50 -5.41 0.59 -13.41
CA GLU A 50 -5.72 -0.78 -13.02
C GLU A 50 -4.46 -1.61 -12.74
N ARG A 51 -3.43 -1.50 -13.60
CA ARG A 51 -2.16 -2.19 -13.41
C ARG A 51 -1.43 -1.70 -12.16
N VAL A 52 -1.37 -0.38 -11.96
CA VAL A 52 -0.72 0.22 -10.78
C VAL A 52 -1.42 -0.23 -9.51
N LEU A 53 -2.76 -0.18 -9.48
CA LEU A 53 -3.55 -0.60 -8.31
C LEU A 53 -3.38 -2.10 -8.04
N THR A 54 -3.39 -2.92 -9.08
CA THR A 54 -3.19 -4.38 -8.95
C THR A 54 -1.79 -4.70 -8.41
N GLN A 55 -0.75 -4.06 -8.94
CA GLN A 55 0.62 -4.27 -8.49
C GLN A 55 0.80 -3.83 -7.03
N ALA A 56 0.24 -2.67 -6.65
CA ALA A 56 0.32 -2.17 -5.28
C ALA A 56 -0.36 -3.13 -4.29
N ILE A 57 -1.56 -3.63 -4.60
CA ILE A 57 -2.27 -4.61 -3.75
C ILE A 57 -1.47 -5.92 -3.65
N TYR A 58 -0.88 -6.37 -4.75
CA TYR A 58 -0.03 -7.57 -4.76
C TYR A 58 1.20 -7.40 -3.86
N ASP A 59 1.95 -6.31 -4.01
CA ASP A 59 3.16 -6.06 -3.23
C ASP A 59 2.84 -5.93 -1.73
N LEU A 60 1.74 -5.27 -1.38
CA LEU A 60 1.28 -5.16 0.00
C LEU A 60 0.90 -6.52 0.59
N ARG A 61 0.22 -7.38 -0.19
CA ARG A 61 -0.10 -8.75 0.24
C ARG A 61 1.14 -9.60 0.46
N MET A 62 2.12 -9.51 -0.45
CA MET A 62 3.37 -10.25 -0.31
C MET A 62 4.14 -9.83 0.94
N ARG A 63 4.30 -8.52 1.15
CA ARG A 63 4.92 -7.98 2.37
C ARG A 63 4.16 -8.37 3.63
N PHE A 64 2.83 -8.36 3.59
CA PHE A 64 2.01 -8.82 4.70
C PHE A 64 2.29 -10.28 5.04
N VAL A 65 2.36 -11.16 4.05
CA VAL A 65 2.68 -12.58 4.26
C VAL A 65 4.10 -12.76 4.80
N GLU A 66 5.09 -12.05 4.25
CA GLU A 66 6.48 -12.10 4.75
C GLU A 66 6.58 -11.69 6.23
N VAL A 67 5.90 -10.62 6.61
CA VAL A 67 5.91 -10.11 7.98
C VAL A 67 5.10 -11.00 8.91
N ALA A 68 3.95 -11.53 8.45
CA ALA A 68 3.11 -12.45 9.21
C ALA A 68 3.76 -13.82 9.41
N GLN A 69 4.61 -14.27 8.48
CA GLN A 69 5.37 -15.51 8.59
C GLN A 69 6.69 -15.38 9.35
N GLY A 70 7.04 -14.18 9.84
CA GLY A 70 8.13 -13.98 10.79
C GLY A 70 9.52 -14.31 10.25
N LYS A 71 9.90 -13.71 9.12
CA LYS A 71 11.31 -13.55 8.72
C LYS A 71 11.88 -12.20 9.16
#